data_AF-A0A438XNZ3-F1
#
_entry.id   AF-A0A438XNZ3-F1
#
_cell.length_a   1.000
_cell.length_b   1.000
_cell.length_c   1.000
_cell.angle_alpha   90.00
_cell.angle_beta   90.00
_cell.angle_gamma   90.00
#
_symmetry.space_group_name_H-M   'P 1'
#
loop_
_entity.id
_entity.type
_entity.pdbx_description
1 polymer ?
#
loop_
_entity_poly.entity_id
_entity_poly.type
_entity_poly.pdbx_seq_one_letter_code
_entity_poly.pdbx_strand_id
1 'polypeptide(L)'
;SWLFWIQKPAYATGRFGNFYPGQQNTAGVTATLNIFDDIGLSLQKQSIMLGQLANEKNLAYKKLEQEKDEQLYRKSLDIARAKIESSKASLDAANLSFANIKRKYDANLVDFTTYLRGLTTRFDAEVAYNLALNNYEVQKANYIFNSGHKIDDYVH
;
A
#
# COMPACT_ATOMS: atom_id res chain seq x y z
N SER A 1 -9.54 -43.19 -29.27
CA SER A 1 -8.64 -42.71 -30.34
C SER A 1 -8.86 -43.56 -31.56
N TRP A 2 -9.43 -43.01 -32.62
CA TRP A 2 -9.54 -43.72 -33.90
C TRP A 2 -8.61 -43.03 -34.90
N LEU A 3 -7.52 -43.71 -35.27
CA LEU A 3 -6.56 -43.27 -36.27
C LEU A 3 -6.98 -43.86 -37.62
N PHE A 4 -7.41 -43.02 -38.55
CA PHE A 4 -7.57 -43.41 -39.94
C PHE A 4 -6.33 -43.00 -40.73
N TRP A 5 -5.54 -43.99 -41.14
CA TRP A 5 -4.48 -43.81 -42.12
C TRP A 5 -5.06 -44.12 -43.50
N ILE A 6 -5.23 -43.09 -44.35
CA ILE A 6 -5.47 -43.32 -45.78
C ILE A 6 -4.21 -42.92 -46.52
N GLN A 7 -3.38 -43.89 -46.87
CA GLN A 7 -2.52 -43.80 -48.03
C GLN A 7 -2.43 -45.17 -48.70
N LYS A 8 -3.06 -45.30 -49.88
CA LYS A 8 -2.61 -46.29 -50.88
C LYS A 8 -1.64 -45.56 -51.80
N PRO A 9 -0.39 -46.02 -51.97
CA PRO A 9 0.43 -45.47 -53.04
C PRO A 9 -0.19 -45.87 -54.38
N ALA A 10 -0.45 -44.88 -55.24
CA ALA A 10 -0.82 -45.15 -56.62
C ALA A 10 0.38 -45.78 -57.31
N TYR A 11 0.28 -47.08 -57.65
CA TYR A 11 1.19 -47.68 -58.60
C TYR A 11 0.76 -47.24 -60.00
N ALA A 12 1.62 -46.49 -60.69
CA ALA A 12 1.51 -46.32 -62.13
C ALA A 12 2.47 -47.32 -62.78
N THR A 13 1.93 -48.43 -63.27
CA THR A 13 2.67 -49.42 -64.07
C THR A 13 2.88 -48.88 -65.48
N GLY A 14 4.03 -48.26 -65.71
CA GLY A 14 4.56 -47.93 -67.03
C GLY A 14 5.76 -48.83 -67.38
N ARG A 15 5.84 -49.31 -68.62
CA ARG A 15 7.06 -49.95 -69.13
C ARG A 15 8.20 -48.92 -69.05
N PHE A 16 9.30 -49.27 -68.39
CA PHE A 16 10.50 -48.45 -68.11
C PHE A 16 10.49 -47.64 -66.79
N GLY A 17 10.85 -48.33 -65.68
CA GLY A 17 11.52 -47.72 -64.50
C GLY A 17 10.66 -47.37 -63.29
N ASN A 18 11.06 -47.84 -62.10
CA ASN A 18 10.49 -47.42 -60.81
C ASN A 18 10.76 -45.93 -60.57
N PHE A 19 9.72 -45.09 -60.59
CA PHE A 19 9.78 -43.74 -60.06
C PHE A 19 9.70 -43.80 -58.52
N TYR A 20 10.80 -43.45 -57.84
CA TYR A 20 10.78 -43.13 -56.42
C TYR A 20 10.48 -41.63 -56.27
N PRO A 21 9.29 -41.22 -55.78
CA PRO A 21 9.06 -39.82 -55.47
C PRO A 21 9.88 -39.46 -54.22
N GLY A 22 10.99 -38.75 -54.42
CA GLY A 22 11.94 -38.37 -53.36
C GLY A 22 11.49 -37.21 -52.45
N GLN A 23 10.32 -36.62 -52.68
CA GLN A 23 9.75 -35.57 -51.82
C GLN A 23 8.24 -35.68 -51.74
N GLN A 24 7.72 -35.71 -50.50
CA GLN A 24 6.29 -35.71 -50.19
C GLN A 24 6.02 -34.60 -49.16
N ASN A 25 5.32 -33.54 -49.59
CA ASN A 25 4.84 -32.50 -48.68
C ASN A 25 3.54 -32.96 -48.04
N THR A 26 3.60 -33.41 -46.78
CA THR A 26 2.43 -33.83 -46.02
C THR A 26 1.94 -32.65 -45.17
N ALA A 27 0.79 -32.08 -45.55
CA ALA A 27 0.04 -31.16 -44.68
C ALA A 27 -1.05 -31.96 -43.96
N GLY A 28 -0.93 -32.09 -42.64
CA GLY A 28 -1.93 -32.76 -41.79
C GLY A 28 -2.66 -31.75 -40.92
N VAL A 29 -3.98 -31.88 -40.80
CA VAL A 29 -4.79 -31.17 -39.80
C VAL A 29 -5.19 -32.18 -38.74
N THR A 30 -4.71 -31.99 -37.51
CA THR A 30 -5.07 -32.83 -36.37
C THR A 30 -6.14 -32.14 -35.55
N ALA A 31 -7.34 -32.72 -35.50
CA ALA A 31 -8.42 -32.29 -34.62
C ALA A 31 -8.55 -33.26 -33.45
N THR A 32 -8.23 -32.81 -32.25
CA THR A 32 -8.38 -33.58 -31.02
C THR A 32 -9.68 -33.17 -30.34
N LEU A 33 -10.64 -34.10 -30.23
CA LEU A 33 -11.91 -33.90 -29.52
C LEU A 33 -11.84 -34.63 -28.18
N ASN A 34 -11.75 -33.90 -27.07
CA ASN A 34 -11.79 -34.47 -25.72
C ASN A 34 -13.25 -34.58 -25.26
N ILE A 35 -13.84 -35.77 -25.45
CA ILE A 35 -15.28 -36.01 -25.25
C ILE A 35 -15.62 -36.25 -23.75
N PHE A 36 -14.62 -36.55 -22.92
CA PHE A 36 -14.75 -36.81 -21.46
C PHE A 36 -14.12 -35.71 -20.58
N ASP A 37 -13.64 -34.61 -21.19
CA ASP A 37 -13.00 -33.50 -20.48
C ASP A 37 -13.98 -32.59 -19.75
N ASP A 38 -15.30 -32.78 -19.93
CA ASP A 38 -16.35 -31.88 -19.41
C ASP A 38 -16.35 -31.79 -17.86
N ILE A 39 -15.93 -32.87 -17.18
CA ILE A 39 -15.76 -32.89 -15.71
C ILE A 39 -14.49 -32.13 -15.29
N GLY A 40 -13.38 -32.31 -16.01
CA GLY A 40 -12.12 -31.59 -15.75
C GLY A 40 -12.22 -30.10 -16.05
N LEU A 41 -12.85 -29.75 -17.18
CA LEU A 41 -13.13 -28.38 -17.62
C LEU A 41 -14.07 -27.66 -16.66
N SER A 42 -15.11 -28.32 -16.15
CA SER A 42 -16.03 -27.71 -15.19
C SER A 42 -15.38 -27.46 -13.83
N LEU A 43 -14.54 -28.37 -13.33
CA LEU A 43 -13.73 -28.16 -12.12
C LEU A 43 -12.67 -27.06 -12.31
N GLN A 44 -11.99 -27.04 -13.44
CA GLN A 44 -11.00 -26.00 -13.76
C GLN A 44 -11.68 -24.62 -13.85
N LYS A 45 -12.84 -24.53 -14.51
CA LYS A 45 -13.64 -23.30 -14.57
C LYS A 45 -14.07 -22.82 -13.18
N GLN A 46 -14.52 -23.73 -12.31
CA GLN A 46 -14.83 -23.40 -10.92
C GLN A 46 -13.60 -22.90 -10.15
N SER A 47 -12.43 -23.52 -10.33
CA SER A 47 -11.18 -23.09 -9.68
C SER A 47 -10.73 -21.70 -10.14
N ILE A 48 -10.85 -21.41 -11.45
CA ILE A 48 -10.53 -20.09 -12.01
C ILE A 48 -11.52 -19.04 -11.49
N MET A 49 -12.81 -19.37 -11.44
CA MET A 49 -13.84 -18.48 -10.89
C MET A 49 -13.62 -18.21 -9.40
N LEU A 50 -13.28 -19.23 -8.60
CA LEU A 50 -12.92 -19.05 -7.19
C LEU A 50 -11.67 -18.18 -7.05
N GLY A 51 -10.65 -18.39 -7.89
CA GLY A 51 -9.44 -17.58 -7.90
C GLY A 51 -9.72 -16.12 -8.25
N GLN A 52 -10.59 -15.86 -9.23
CA GLN A 52 -11.04 -14.51 -9.57
C GLN A 52 -11.81 -13.87 -8.41
N LEU A 53 -12.74 -14.60 -7.80
CA LEU A 53 -13.50 -14.11 -6.65
C LEU A 53 -12.59 -13.81 -5.45
N ALA A 54 -11.61 -14.68 -5.18
CA ALA A 54 -10.62 -14.46 -4.13
C ALA A 54 -9.78 -13.20 -4.41
N ASN A 55 -9.35 -13.00 -5.66
CA ASN A 55 -8.62 -11.80 -6.08
C ASN A 55 -9.48 -10.54 -5.96
N GLU A 56 -10.76 -10.61 -6.34
CA GLU A 56 -11.72 -9.51 -6.20
C GLU A 56 -11.93 -9.15 -4.71
N LYS A 57 -12.10 -10.15 -3.84
CA LYS A 57 -12.19 -9.94 -2.40
C LYS A 57 -10.92 -9.31 -1.85
N ASN A 58 -9.74 -9.82 -2.21
CA ASN A 58 -8.46 -9.25 -1.79
C ASN A 58 -8.32 -7.79 -2.25
N LEU A 59 -8.74 -7.47 -3.48
CA LEU A 59 -8.73 -6.11 -3.98
C LEU A 59 -9.69 -5.20 -3.20
N ALA A 60 -10.91 -5.67 -2.92
CA ALA A 60 -11.88 -4.94 -2.13
C ALA A 60 -11.38 -4.71 -0.69
N TYR A 61 -10.76 -5.71 -0.07
CA TYR A 61 -10.13 -5.58 1.25
C TYR A 61 -9.03 -4.51 1.26
N LYS A 62 -8.10 -4.55 0.30
CA LYS A 62 -7.02 -3.55 0.18
C LYS A 62 -7.56 -2.13 -0.03
N LYS A 63 -8.65 -1.96 -0.79
CA LYS A 63 -9.31 -0.66 -0.97
C LYS A 63 -9.91 -0.13 0.33
N LEU A 64 -10.59 -1.00 1.08
CA LEU A 64 -11.17 -0.64 2.37
C LEU A 64 -10.08 -0.28 3.39
N GLU A 65 -8.99 -1.05 3.42
CA GLU A 65 -7.82 -0.78 4.25
C GLU A 65 -7.22 0.58 3.92
N GLN A 66 -7.02 0.89 2.63
CA GLN A 66 -6.52 2.19 2.19
C GLN A 66 -7.42 3.36 2.61
N GLU A 67 -8.75 3.22 2.50
CA GLU A 67 -9.71 4.25 2.95
C GLU A 67 -9.64 4.46 4.47
N LYS A 68 -9.54 3.36 5.24
CA LYS A 68 -9.42 3.41 6.70
C LYS A 68 -8.13 4.07 7.13
N ASP A 69 -7.03 3.75 6.46
CA ASP A 69 -5.72 4.32 6.72
C ASP A 69 -5.70 5.82 6.43
N GLU A 70 -6.28 6.26 5.31
CA GLU A 70 -6.39 7.70 5.00
C GLU A 70 -7.15 8.45 6.10
N GLN A 71 -8.29 7.92 6.55
CA GLN A 71 -9.05 8.51 7.66
C GLN A 71 -8.23 8.56 8.95
N LEU A 72 -7.46 7.51 9.23
CA LEU A 72 -6.60 7.45 10.42
C LEU A 72 -5.49 8.50 10.37
N TYR A 73 -4.84 8.68 9.22
CA TYR A 73 -3.78 9.69 9.07
C TYR A 73 -4.34 11.11 9.18
N ARG A 74 -5.50 11.39 8.57
CA ARG A 74 -6.18 12.70 8.72
C ARG A 74 -6.49 13.00 10.19
N LYS A 75 -7.07 12.05 10.91
CA LYS A 75 -7.32 12.18 12.35
C LYS A 75 -6.04 12.39 13.15
N SER A 76 -4.96 11.70 12.78
CA SER A 76 -3.66 11.84 13.45
C SER A 76 -3.09 13.25 13.28
N LEU A 77 -3.23 13.85 12.09
CA LEU A 77 -2.86 15.25 11.85
C LEU A 77 -3.69 16.23 12.67
N ASP A 78 -4.99 16.01 12.78
CA ASP A 78 -5.89 16.86 13.57
C ASP A 78 -5.54 16.79 15.06
N ILE A 79 -5.26 15.58 15.58
CA ILE A 79 -4.81 15.38 16.97
C ILE A 79 -3.47 16.08 17.20
N ALA A 80 -2.52 15.96 16.27
CA ALA A 80 -1.22 16.61 16.38
C ALA A 80 -1.36 18.15 16.38
N ARG A 81 -2.25 18.71 15.56
CA ARG A 81 -2.57 20.16 15.56
C ARG A 81 -3.18 20.59 16.89
N ALA A 82 -4.18 19.88 17.39
CA ALA A 82 -4.78 20.17 18.69
C ALA A 82 -3.74 20.07 19.83
N LYS A 83 -2.79 19.13 19.73
CA LYS A 83 -1.69 19.00 20.70
C LYS A 83 -0.73 20.19 20.66
N ILE A 84 -0.43 20.73 19.48
CA ILE A 84 0.36 21.97 19.33
C ILE A 84 -0.35 23.13 20.03
N GLU A 85 -1.63 23.33 19.76
CA GLU A 85 -2.42 24.42 20.36
C GLU A 85 -2.47 24.31 21.88
N SER A 86 -2.76 23.11 22.40
CA SER A 86 -2.77 22.84 23.83
C SER A 86 -1.39 23.05 24.48
N SER A 87 -0.31 22.61 23.83
CA SER A 87 1.05 22.76 24.35
C SER A 87 1.51 24.22 24.31
N LYS A 88 1.07 24.99 23.30
CA LYS A 88 1.30 26.43 23.20
C LYS A 88 0.63 27.18 24.36
N ALA A 89 -0.66 26.92 24.59
CA ALA A 89 -1.38 27.53 25.70
C ALA A 89 -0.75 27.17 27.06
N SER A 90 -0.26 25.93 27.19
CA SER A 90 0.46 25.47 28.39
C SER A 90 1.79 26.23 28.59
N LEU A 91 2.56 26.45 27.51
CA LEU A 91 3.78 27.25 27.53
C LEU A 91 3.48 28.71 27.90
N ASP A 92 2.44 29.31 27.34
CA ASP A 92 2.05 30.69 27.66
C ASP A 92 1.67 30.83 29.14
N ALA A 93 0.92 29.87 29.69
CA ALA A 93 0.58 29.83 31.11
C ALA A 93 1.82 29.64 32.00
N ALA A 94 2.74 28.74 31.62
CA ALA A 94 3.99 28.52 32.34
C ALA A 94 4.90 29.75 32.32
N ASN A 95 4.98 30.45 31.19
CA ASN A 95 5.70 31.72 31.05
C ASN A 95 5.12 32.80 31.98
N LEU A 96 3.80 32.96 32.02
CA LEU A 96 3.13 33.93 32.89
C LEU A 96 3.35 33.59 34.38
N SER A 97 3.21 32.31 34.74
CA SER A 97 3.45 31.83 36.10
C SER A 97 4.90 32.09 36.53
N PHE A 98 5.87 31.75 35.66
CA PHE A 98 7.28 31.99 35.93
C PHE A 98 7.61 33.48 36.05
N ALA A 99 7.02 34.35 35.22
CA ALA A 99 7.19 35.80 35.34
C ALA A 99 6.74 36.31 36.71
N ASN A 100 5.65 35.77 37.26
CA ASN A 100 5.18 36.11 38.61
C ASN A 100 6.12 35.57 39.70
N ILE A 101 6.59 34.33 39.57
CA ILE A 101 7.58 33.74 40.50
C ILE A 101 8.87 34.57 40.49
N LYS A 102 9.35 34.95 39.31
CA LYS A 102 10.53 35.80 39.15
C LYS A 102 10.36 37.14 39.87
N ARG A 103 9.24 37.83 39.68
CA ARG A 103 8.98 39.10 40.39
C ARG A 103 8.95 38.92 41.90
N LYS A 104 8.34 37.83 42.40
CA LYS A 104 8.35 37.50 43.83
C LYS A 104 9.75 37.21 44.34
N TYR A 105 10.57 36.51 43.55
CA TYR A 105 11.96 36.20 43.92
C TYR A 105 12.81 37.47 43.98
N ASP A 106 12.70 38.34 42.98
CA ASP A 106 13.40 39.64 42.94
C ASP A 106 13.00 40.54 44.12
N ALA A 107 11.77 40.38 44.65
CA ALA A 107 11.28 41.05 45.85
C ALA A 107 11.60 40.29 47.17
N ASN A 108 12.41 39.23 47.13
CA ASN A 108 12.73 38.35 48.26
C ASN A 108 11.50 37.70 48.94
N LEU A 109 10.38 37.55 48.22
CA LEU A 109 9.14 36.96 48.72
C LEU A 109 9.06 35.44 48.52
N VAL A 110 9.95 34.85 47.71
CA VAL A 110 10.07 33.41 47.53
C VAL A 110 11.54 33.00 47.53
N ASP A 111 11.81 31.74 47.87
CA ASP A 111 13.16 31.20 47.91
C ASP A 111 13.68 30.82 46.51
N PHE A 112 14.99 30.58 46.45
CA PHE A 112 15.68 30.17 45.22
C PHE A 112 15.17 28.83 44.68
N THR A 113 14.77 27.90 45.55
CA THR A 113 14.20 26.61 45.13
C THR A 113 12.88 26.79 44.38
N THR A 114 12.00 27.68 44.85
CA THR A 114 10.74 28.00 44.16
C THR A 114 11.00 28.68 42.82
N TYR A 115 12.00 29.57 42.75
CA TYR A 115 12.44 30.17 41.50
C TYR A 115 12.89 29.10 40.49
N LEU A 116 13.80 28.21 40.88
CA LEU A 116 14.29 27.13 40.01
C LEU A 116 13.17 26.20 39.57
N ARG A 117 12.25 25.83 40.46
CA ARG A 117 11.10 24.99 40.10
C ARG A 117 10.23 25.67 39.04
N GLY A 118 9.94 26.96 39.19
CA GLY A 118 9.20 27.72 38.19
C GLY A 118 9.93 27.77 36.85
N LEU A 119 11.25 27.93 36.88
CA LEU A 119 12.09 27.93 35.68
C LEU A 119 12.05 26.56 34.96
N THR A 120 12.17 25.47 35.71
CA THR A 120 12.07 24.10 35.19
C THR A 120 10.70 23.88 34.54
N THR A 121 9.60 24.22 35.22
CA THR A 121 8.25 24.07 34.65
C THR A 121 8.08 24.83 33.33
N ARG A 122 8.65 26.04 33.22
CA ARG A 122 8.64 26.82 31.98
C ARG A 122 9.39 26.11 30.85
N PHE A 123 10.59 25.61 31.14
CA PHE A 123 11.40 24.88 30.16
C PHE A 123 10.76 23.56 29.74
N ASP A 124 10.16 22.81 30.67
CA ASP A 124 9.48 21.56 30.36
C ASP A 124 8.29 21.80 29.41
N ALA A 125 7.53 22.88 29.63
CA ALA A 125 6.45 23.29 28.74
C ALA A 125 6.97 23.71 27.34
N GLU A 126 8.13 24.37 27.28
CA GLU A 126 8.79 24.76 26.04
C GLU A 126 9.25 23.53 25.23
N VAL A 127 9.88 22.57 25.91
CA VAL A 127 10.27 21.28 25.30
C VAL A 127 9.04 20.53 24.80
N ALA A 128 7.96 20.48 25.58
CA ALA A 128 6.72 19.82 25.18
C ALA A 128 6.10 20.47 23.92
N TYR A 129 6.12 21.79 23.83
CA TYR A 129 5.66 22.52 22.64
C TYR A 129 6.52 22.21 21.41
N ASN A 130 7.83 22.25 21.53
CA ASN A 130 8.75 21.92 20.43
C ASN A 130 8.60 20.46 19.98
N LEU A 131 8.41 19.54 20.91
CA LEU A 131 8.14 18.13 20.58
C LEU A 131 6.81 17.97 19.85
N ALA A 132 5.78 18.73 20.22
CA ALA A 132 4.49 18.71 19.53
C ALA A 132 4.62 19.21 18.07
N LEU A 133 5.40 20.27 17.84
CA LEU A 133 5.72 20.76 16.49
C LEU A 133 6.43 19.70 15.65
N ASN A 134 7.48 19.09 16.21
CA ASN A 134 8.23 18.03 15.52
C ASN A 134 7.35 16.81 15.20
N ASN A 135 6.48 16.41 16.14
CA ASN A 135 5.55 15.30 15.92
C ASN A 135 4.60 15.61 14.75
N TYR A 136 4.07 16.83 14.67
CA TYR A 136 3.21 17.24 13.56
C TYR A 136 3.92 17.13 12.20
N GLU A 137 5.18 17.54 12.10
CA GLU A 137 5.97 17.39 10.86
C GLU A 137 6.21 15.92 10.50
N VAL A 138 6.45 15.05 11.49
CA VAL A 138 6.56 13.60 11.28
C VAL A 138 5.23 13.02 10.79
N GLN A 139 4.09 13.41 11.38
CA GLN A 139 2.78 12.95 10.91
C GLN A 139 2.47 13.42 9.49
N LYS A 140 2.89 14.63 9.14
CA LYS A 140 2.77 15.16 7.78
C LYS A 140 3.59 14.34 6.79
N ALA A 141 4.84 14.01 7.13
CA ALA A 141 5.67 13.13 6.32
C ALA A 141 5.04 11.74 6.13
N ASN A 142 4.51 11.14 7.21
CA ASN A 142 3.82 9.85 7.16
C ASN A 142 2.56 9.90 6.29
N TYR A 143 1.78 10.97 6.36
CA TYR A 143 0.60 11.16 5.51
C TYR A 143 0.99 11.23 4.04
N ILE A 144 2.03 11.99 3.68
CA ILE A 144 2.52 12.11 2.30
C ILE A 144 3.05 10.76 1.79
N PHE A 145 3.83 10.04 2.61
CA PHE A 145 4.39 8.74 2.23
C PHE A 145 3.30 7.68 1.99
N ASN A 146 2.32 7.58 2.90
CA ASN A 146 1.30 6.53 2.86
C ASN A 146 0.13 6.83 1.91
N SER A 147 -0.12 8.10 1.57
CA SER A 147 -1.15 8.46 0.58
C SER A 147 -0.77 8.06 -0.85
N GLY A 148 0.47 7.60 -1.10
CA GLY A 148 0.86 6.90 -2.33
C GLY A 148 0.74 7.70 -3.63
N HIS A 149 0.36 8.97 -3.57
CA HIS A 149 0.00 9.76 -4.74
C HIS A 149 0.86 11.03 -4.83
N LYS A 150 1.78 10.98 -5.80
CA LYS A 150 2.47 12.11 -6.44
C LYS A 150 3.24 13.06 -5.51
N ILE A 151 4.51 12.72 -5.31
CA ILE A 151 5.53 13.67 -4.87
C ILE A 151 5.60 14.89 -5.84
N ASP A 152 5.21 14.72 -7.11
CA ASP A 152 5.19 15.78 -8.13
C ASP A 152 4.04 16.81 -8.00
N ASP A 153 2.90 16.52 -7.36
CA ASP A 153 1.77 17.47 -7.34
C ASP A 153 1.85 18.50 -6.20
N TYR A 154 2.84 18.39 -5.30
CA TYR A 154 2.90 19.24 -4.10
C TYR A 154 4.27 19.87 -3.83
N VAL A 155 5.20 19.79 -4.80
CA VAL A 155 6.38 20.66 -4.87
C VAL A 155 6.13 21.73 -5.94
N HIS A 156 5.51 22.84 -5.53
CA HIS A 156 5.55 24.12 -6.22
C HIS A 156 5.55 25.25 -5.20
#